data_AF-A0A8S4SJ88-F1
#
_entry.id   AF-A0A8S4SJ88-F1
#
_cell.length_a   1.000
_cell.length_b   1.000
_cell.length_c   1.000
_cell.angle_alpha   90.00
_cell.angle_beta   90.00
_cell.angle_gamma   90.00
#
_symmetry.space_group_name_H-M   'P 1'
#
loop_
_entity.id
_entity.type
_entity.pdbx_description
1 polymer ?
#
loop_
_entity_poly.entity_id
_entity_poly.type
_entity_poly.pdbx_seq_one_letter_code
_entity_poly.pdbx_strand_id
1 'polypeptide(L)'
;MSNERLAKHIFYSELKNGKRKHGGQFLKYKDVQKRHLSRCNINVTHWERLAVNRTQWRHLVQQSTSYFKDKRRNEHDAYRDHLKGRPPSDITYNYLDGTLTVHAYLVLK
;
A
#
# COMPACT_ATOMS: atom_id res chain seq x y z
N MET A 1 19.46 -30.97 -32.85
CA MET A 1 18.28 -30.12 -32.69
C MET A 1 18.72 -28.81 -32.07
N SER A 2 18.78 -27.72 -32.85
CA SER A 2 19.40 -26.46 -32.41
C SER A 2 18.62 -25.82 -31.27
N ASN A 3 19.36 -25.24 -30.31
CA ASN A 3 18.81 -24.65 -29.10
C ASN A 3 18.41 -23.17 -29.28
N GLU A 4 18.56 -22.60 -30.48
CA GLU A 4 18.36 -21.15 -30.76
C GLU A 4 16.90 -20.74 -31.02
N ARG A 5 15.90 -21.57 -30.71
CA ARG A 5 14.50 -21.16 -30.90
C ARG A 5 14.16 -20.04 -29.92
N LEU A 6 13.80 -18.86 -30.44
CA LEU A 6 13.34 -17.69 -29.68
C LEU A 6 12.30 -18.06 -28.62
N ALA A 7 11.37 -18.96 -28.95
CA ALA A 7 10.38 -19.46 -28.00
C ALA A 7 11.02 -20.10 -26.75
N LYS A 8 12.11 -20.86 -26.89
CA LYS A 8 12.86 -21.43 -25.76
C LYS A 8 13.56 -20.33 -24.96
N HIS A 9 14.10 -19.31 -25.63
CA HIS A 9 14.59 -18.14 -24.92
C HIS A 9 13.48 -17.43 -24.16
N ILE A 10 12.27 -17.23 -24.72
CA ILE A 10 11.16 -16.55 -24.04
C ILE A 10 10.57 -17.40 -22.90
N PHE A 11 10.37 -18.71 -23.12
CA PHE A 11 9.78 -19.61 -22.12
C PHE A 11 10.75 -19.98 -20.99
N TYR A 12 12.06 -19.94 -21.23
CA TYR A 12 13.09 -20.29 -20.25
C TYR A 12 14.00 -19.12 -19.84
N SER A 13 13.88 -17.93 -20.44
CA SER A 13 14.38 -16.69 -19.85
C SER A 13 13.52 -16.39 -18.63
N GLU A 14 14.17 -16.15 -17.49
CA GLU A 14 13.55 -15.79 -16.21
C GLU A 14 13.09 -16.91 -15.27
N LEU A 15 13.79 -18.05 -15.26
CA LEU A 15 13.75 -18.96 -14.09
C LEU A 15 15.10 -19.05 -13.37
N LYS A 16 16.00 -18.08 -13.53
CA LYS A 16 17.32 -18.13 -12.88
C LYS A 16 17.35 -17.57 -11.46
N ASN A 17 16.46 -16.65 -11.07
CA ASN A 17 16.40 -16.11 -9.70
C ASN A 17 15.06 -15.38 -9.42
N GLY A 18 13.96 -16.11 -9.40
CA GLY A 18 12.70 -15.58 -8.86
C GLY A 18 12.67 -15.75 -7.34
N LYS A 19 13.02 -14.71 -6.55
CA LYS A 19 12.74 -14.71 -5.11
C LYS A 19 11.22 -14.67 -4.94
N ARG A 20 10.58 -15.84 -4.85
CA ARG A 20 9.16 -15.92 -4.50
C ARG A 20 8.97 -15.11 -3.23
N LYS A 21 7.93 -14.27 -3.16
CA LYS A 21 7.51 -13.69 -1.89
C LYS A 21 7.15 -14.86 -0.98
N HIS A 22 8.04 -15.22 -0.07
CA HIS A 22 7.71 -16.14 1.00
C HIS A 22 6.59 -15.47 1.80
N GLY A 23 5.36 -15.91 1.58
CA GLY A 23 4.23 -15.48 2.39
C GLY A 23 4.52 -15.92 3.83
N GLY A 24 4.64 -14.96 4.75
CA GLY A 24 4.71 -15.26 6.17
C GLY A 24 3.38 -15.81 6.69
N GLN A 25 3.41 -16.40 7.88
CA GLN A 25 2.20 -16.85 8.56
C GLN A 25 1.22 -15.67 8.76
N PHE A 26 -0.07 -15.91 8.55
CA PHE A 26 -1.10 -14.93 8.89
C PHE A 26 -1.11 -14.65 10.40
N LEU A 27 -1.45 -13.41 10.74
CA LEU A 27 -1.61 -13.01 12.14
C LEU A 27 -2.78 -13.76 12.77
N LYS A 28 -2.64 -14.11 14.05
CA LYS A 28 -3.76 -14.64 14.83
C LYS A 28 -4.83 -13.57 14.98
N TYR A 29 -6.09 -13.98 15.10
CA TYR A 29 -7.23 -13.09 15.26
C TYR A 29 -7.04 -12.06 16.40
N LYS A 30 -6.53 -12.52 17.55
CA LYS A 30 -6.22 -11.65 18.71
C LYS A 30 -5.24 -10.53 18.34
N ASP A 31 -4.22 -10.80 17.55
CA ASP A 31 -3.20 -9.82 17.18
C ASP A 31 -3.75 -8.80 16.17
N VAL A 32 -4.62 -9.24 15.27
CA VAL A 32 -5.40 -8.37 14.38
C VAL A 32 -6.31 -7.45 15.20
N GLN A 33 -7.02 -7.99 16.18
CA GLN A 33 -7.88 -7.19 17.06
C GLN A 33 -7.10 -6.13 17.85
N LYS A 34 -5.96 -6.50 18.45
CA LYS A 34 -5.08 -5.55 19.16
C LYS A 34 -4.62 -4.41 18.26
N ARG A 35 -4.25 -4.73 17.01
CA ARG A 35 -3.87 -3.73 16.00
C ARG A 35 -5.01 -2.78 15.68
N HIS A 36 -6.23 -3.29 15.53
CA HIS A 36 -7.41 -2.45 15.28
C HIS A 36 -7.73 -1.53 16.46
N LEU A 37 -7.69 -2.04 17.69
CA LEU A 37 -7.89 -1.25 18.90
C LEU A 37 -6.88 -0.11 19.02
N SER A 38 -5.59 -0.40 18.80
CA SER A 38 -4.53 0.62 18.80
C SER A 38 -4.77 1.70 17.74
N ARG A 39 -5.16 1.32 16.51
CA ARG A 39 -5.49 2.29 15.44
C ARG A 39 -6.71 3.15 15.75
N CYS A 40 -7.66 2.61 16.52
CA CYS A 40 -8.85 3.31 16.96
C CYS A 40 -8.63 4.10 18.28
N ASN A 41 -7.38 4.22 18.74
CA ASN A 41 -7.02 4.89 19.99
C ASN A 41 -7.71 4.30 21.25
N ILE A 42 -8.00 2.99 21.22
CA ILE A 42 -8.52 2.25 22.37
C ILE A 42 -7.36 1.53 23.05
N ASN A 43 -7.26 1.67 24.37
CA ASN A 43 -6.19 1.06 25.13
C ASN A 43 -6.27 -0.48 25.08
N VAL A 44 -5.19 -1.12 24.59
CA VAL A 44 -5.12 -2.57 24.33
C VAL A 44 -4.98 -3.41 25.60
N THR A 45 -4.52 -2.83 26.72
CA THR A 45 -4.35 -3.57 27.99
C THR A 45 -5.61 -3.54 28.86
N HIS A 46 -6.43 -2.48 28.75
CA HIS A 46 -7.59 -2.27 29.62
C HIS A 46 -8.95 -2.35 28.88
N TRP A 47 -8.97 -2.80 27.62
CA TRP A 47 -10.20 -2.86 26.83
C TRP A 47 -11.28 -3.77 27.43
N GLU A 48 -10.88 -4.84 28.13
CA GLU A 48 -11.81 -5.77 28.80
C GLU A 48 -12.60 -5.07 29.91
N ARG A 49 -11.93 -4.23 30.70
CA ARG A 49 -12.57 -3.40 31.74
C ARG A 49 -13.57 -2.42 31.14
N LEU A 50 -13.26 -1.84 29.99
CA LEU A 50 -14.16 -0.95 29.25
C LEU A 50 -15.34 -1.72 28.63
N ALA A 51 -15.14 -3.00 28.29
CA ALA A 51 -16.15 -3.86 27.68
C ALA A 51 -17.18 -4.40 28.68
N VAL A 52 -16.92 -4.34 29.99
CA VAL A 52 -17.85 -4.75 31.06
C VAL A 52 -19.19 -4.04 30.91
N ASN A 53 -19.16 -2.73 30.70
CA ASN A 53 -20.37 -1.97 30.37
C ASN A 53 -20.61 -2.03 28.86
N ARG A 54 -21.56 -2.86 28.44
CA ARG A 54 -21.80 -3.13 27.01
C ARG A 54 -22.30 -1.92 26.23
N THR A 55 -23.11 -1.05 26.84
CA THR A 55 -23.64 0.15 26.16
C THR A 55 -22.54 1.18 25.95
N GLN A 56 -21.75 1.45 27.00
CA GLN A 56 -20.58 2.33 26.91
C GLN A 56 -19.55 1.81 25.92
N TRP A 57 -19.29 0.49 25.91
CA TRP A 57 -18.37 -0.13 24.97
C TRP A 57 -18.80 0.08 23.51
N ARG A 58 -20.08 -0.16 23.19
CA ARG A 58 -20.60 0.03 21.83
C ARG A 58 -20.45 1.49 21.39
N HIS A 59 -20.77 2.44 22.28
CA HIS A 59 -20.62 3.86 21.99
C HIS A 59 -19.16 4.24 21.74
N LEU A 60 -18.25 3.82 22.63
CA LEU A 60 -16.81 4.07 22.51
C LEU A 60 -16.27 3.52 21.18
N VAL A 61 -16.57 2.26 20.85
CA VAL A 61 -16.12 1.64 19.61
C VAL A 61 -16.65 2.38 18.38
N GLN A 62 -17.92 2.80 18.38
CA GLN A 62 -18.51 3.54 17.27
C GLN A 62 -17.80 4.89 17.06
N GLN A 63 -17.62 5.65 18.14
CA GLN A 63 -16.94 6.95 18.11
C GLN A 63 -15.49 6.82 17.64
N SER A 64 -14.73 5.91 18.25
CA SER A 64 -13.33 5.63 17.89
C SER A 64 -13.18 5.15 16.44
N THR A 65 -14.12 4.34 15.95
CA THR A 65 -14.11 3.86 14.55
C THR A 65 -14.42 4.98 13.57
N SER A 66 -15.37 5.88 13.91
CA SER A 66 -15.65 7.06 13.09
C SER A 66 -14.42 7.94 12.98
N TYR A 67 -13.82 8.29 14.12
CA TYR A 67 -12.58 9.06 14.17
C TYR A 67 -11.46 8.43 13.31
N PHE A 68 -11.25 7.11 13.42
CA PHE A 68 -10.26 6.41 12.60
C PHE A 68 -10.57 6.48 11.09
N LYS A 69 -11.84 6.39 10.69
CA LYS A 69 -12.25 6.51 9.28
C LYS A 69 -11.98 7.92 8.76
N ASP A 70 -12.32 8.93 9.54
CA ASP A 70 -12.16 10.34 9.16
C ASP A 70 -10.68 10.72 9.07
N LYS A 71 -9.88 10.33 10.07
CA LYS A 71 -8.43 10.52 10.05
C LYS A 71 -7.79 9.89 8.80
N ARG A 72 -8.12 8.63 8.49
CA ARG A 72 -7.59 7.93 7.32
C ARG A 72 -7.99 8.62 6.00
N ARG A 73 -9.23 9.13 5.93
CA ARG A 73 -9.72 9.86 4.76
C ARG A 73 -8.91 11.13 4.56
N ASN A 74 -8.75 11.91 5.62
CA ASN A 74 -7.98 13.16 5.60
C ASN A 74 -6.51 12.92 5.22
N GLU A 75 -5.87 11.88 5.74
CA GLU A 75 -4.50 11.50 5.37
C GLU A 75 -4.40 11.17 3.87
N HIS A 76 -5.38 10.44 3.32
CA HIS A 76 -5.39 10.11 1.91
C HIS A 76 -5.69 11.34 1.03
N ASP A 77 -6.56 12.24 1.46
CA ASP A 77 -6.86 13.49 0.76
C ASP A 77 -5.64 14.41 0.75
N ALA A 78 -4.95 14.55 1.89
CA ALA A 78 -3.70 15.29 1.97
C ALA A 78 -2.62 14.73 1.04
N TYR A 79 -2.50 13.40 0.93
CA TYR A 79 -1.57 12.78 -0.01
C TYR A 79 -1.96 13.06 -1.47
N ARG A 80 -3.27 13.01 -1.80
CA ARG A 80 -3.76 13.37 -3.14
C ARG A 80 -3.44 14.82 -3.48
N ASP A 81 -3.65 15.74 -2.54
CA ASP A 81 -3.40 17.17 -2.76
C ASP A 81 -1.90 17.46 -2.89
N HIS A 82 -1.06 16.79 -2.11
CA HIS A 82 0.39 16.83 -2.30
C HIS A 82 0.80 16.35 -3.71
N LEU A 83 0.18 15.29 -4.23
CA LEU A 83 0.44 14.81 -5.59
C LEU A 83 -0.07 15.78 -6.67
N LYS A 84 -1.21 16.44 -6.47
CA LYS A 84 -1.72 17.48 -7.39
C LYS A 84 -0.83 18.72 -7.41
N GLY A 85 -0.20 19.07 -6.29
CA GLY A 85 0.74 20.17 -6.19
C GLY A 85 2.13 19.85 -6.77
N ARG A 86 2.44 18.58 -7.06
CA ARG A 86 3.70 18.20 -7.71
C ARG A 86 3.69 18.75 -9.13
N PRO A 87 4.72 19.51 -9.57
CA PRO A 87 4.82 19.89 -10.97
C PRO A 87 4.84 18.61 -11.82
N PRO A 88 4.17 18.59 -12.99
CA PRO A 88 4.26 17.48 -13.92
C PRO A 88 5.72 17.11 -14.13
N SER A 89 6.02 15.81 -14.09
CA SER A 89 7.35 15.35 -14.44
C SER A 89 7.64 15.77 -15.88
N ASP A 90 8.77 16.45 -16.10
CA ASP A 90 9.22 16.88 -17.43
C ASP A 90 9.73 15.67 -18.24
N ILE A 91 8.80 14.78 -18.55
CA ILE A 91 9.02 13.58 -19.35
C ILE A 91 8.36 13.85 -20.68
N THR A 92 9.20 14.04 -21.71
CA THR A 92 8.73 14.22 -23.08
C THR A 92 8.84 12.88 -23.81
N TYR A 93 7.71 12.45 -24.38
CA TYR A 93 7.61 11.25 -25.20
C TYR A 93 7.60 11.66 -26.67
N ASN A 94 8.64 11.29 -27.41
CA ASN A 94 8.73 11.59 -28.84
C ASN A 94 8.64 10.29 -29.64
N TYR A 95 7.79 10.30 -30.67
CA TYR A 95 7.72 9.21 -31.64
C TYR A 95 8.38 9.70 -32.93
N LEU A 96 9.61 9.25 -33.16
CA LEU A 96 10.37 9.55 -34.37
C LEU A 96 10.77 8.21 -35.00
N ASP A 97 10.53 8.07 -36.30
CA ASP A 97 10.92 6.91 -37.12
C ASP A 97 10.51 5.55 -36.53
N GLY A 98 9.27 5.46 -36.04
CA GLY A 98 8.70 4.22 -35.50
C GLY A 98 9.23 3.81 -34.12
N THR A 99 10.08 4.64 -33.50
CA THR A 99 10.68 4.37 -32.19
C THR A 99 10.18 5.40 -31.16
N LEU A 100 9.70 4.91 -30.02
CA LEU A 100 9.34 5.77 -28.88
C LEU A 100 10.60 6.11 -28.09
N THR A 101 10.97 7.39 -28.05
CA THR A 101 12.07 7.92 -27.24
C THR A 101 11.53 8.69 -26.03
N VAL A 102 12.17 8.49 -24.87
CA VAL A 102 11.81 9.13 -23.61
C VAL A 102 12.98 10.00 -23.16
N HIS A 103 12.77 11.31 -23.07
CA HIS A 103 13.74 12.24 -22.49
C HIS A 103 13.22 12.73 -21.14
N ALA A 104 14.05 12.58 -20.10
CA ALA A 104 13.79 13.11 -18.76
C ALA A 104 14.95 14.02 -18.36
N TYR A 105 14.71 15.32 -18.27
CA TYR A 105 15.71 16.27 -17.77
C TYR A 105 15.63 16.34 -16.25
N LEU A 106 16.75 16.09 -15.57
CA LEU A 106 16.84 16.34 -14.12
C LEU A 106 16.98 17.85 -13.90
N VAL A 107 15.90 18.49 -13.44
CA VAL A 107 15.98 19.85 -12.91
C VAL A 107 16.74 19.80 -11.58
N LEU A 108 18.06 19.99 -11.65
CA LEU A 108 18.89 20.27 -10.48
C LEU A 108 18.54 21.68 -9.99
N LYS A 109 18.04 21.78 -8.76
CA LYS A 109 17.90 23.04 -8.02
C LYS A 109 19.16 23.29 -7.20
#